data_AF-A0A9E0KZT8-F1
#
_entry.id   AF-A0A9E0KZT8-F1
#
_cell.length_a   1.000
_cell.length_b   1.000
_cell.length_c   1.000
_cell.angle_alpha   90.00
_cell.angle_beta   90.00
_cell.angle_gamma   90.00
#
_symmetry.space_group_name_H-M   'P 1'
#
loop_
_entity.id
_entity.type
_entity.pdbx_description
1 polymer ?
#
loop_
_entity_poly.entity_id
_entity_poly.type
_entity_poly.pdbx_seq_one_letter_code
_entity_poly.pdbx_strand_id
1 'polypeptide(L)'
;MSAIIARLKVLLILCACLPGMLAAAPRHDLDEPALAAVVNGEPLSRQVLMLMHAVAVKRIPETTVPAVMVSMIEDRLLADNARAHYPIETLIEKTRVGYAPEIQIEESIVANLQAAYGREIMAAVKAEKGGNLNGIVISRHAVTAADWNAVLGAKPRLLLIYELDEAGRKAAAARTLLSYRLAGKTAQITLLDVYDAQHVQGRNRLHSRDATFAMQQAELLLERRYVQHWAKTKSGLSADDYAVFERAVTDRLVRDGWTSLIGVTSDMHHDNKHLKALAAAVTPDEVAAYYEKNRDQFKRIEKVKAWHIRTADFEAANKAYA
;
A
#
# COMPACT_ATOMS: atom_id res chain seq x y z
N MET A 1 -23.45 -59.08 24.57
CA MET A 1 -23.75 -57.84 23.81
C MET A 1 -23.86 -56.56 24.67
N SER A 2 -23.26 -56.52 25.87
CA SER A 2 -23.33 -55.35 26.79
C SER A 2 -21.96 -54.75 27.16
N ALA A 3 -20.85 -55.37 26.72
CA ALA A 3 -19.48 -54.92 27.04
C ALA A 3 -18.80 -54.11 25.91
N ILE A 4 -19.37 -54.11 24.69
CA ILE A 4 -18.79 -53.43 23.52
C ILE A 4 -19.28 -51.97 23.42
N ILE A 5 -20.44 -51.65 24.00
CA ILE A 5 -21.03 -50.30 23.97
C ILE A 5 -20.40 -49.38 25.05
N ALA A 6 -19.83 -49.95 26.11
CA ALA A 6 -19.18 -49.17 27.18
C ALA A 6 -17.79 -48.64 26.80
N ARG A 7 -17.08 -49.29 25.88
CA ARG A 7 -15.74 -48.83 25.43
C ARG A 7 -15.79 -47.77 24.32
N LEU A 8 -16.92 -47.63 23.63
CA LEU A 8 -17.10 -46.62 22.58
C LEU A 8 -17.46 -45.23 23.14
N LYS A 9 -18.03 -45.16 24.35
CA LYS A 9 -18.36 -43.89 25.01
C LYS A 9 -17.17 -43.22 25.72
N VAL A 10 -16.10 -43.97 26.01
CA VAL A 10 -14.88 -43.41 26.60
C VAL A 10 -13.95 -42.83 25.53
N LEU A 11 -14.01 -43.32 24.28
CA LEU A 11 -13.21 -42.77 23.18
C LEU A 11 -13.79 -41.45 22.62
N LEU A 12 -15.10 -41.22 22.76
CA LEU A 12 -15.78 -40.02 22.26
C LEU A 12 -15.78 -38.85 23.24
N ILE A 13 -15.39 -39.06 24.50
CA ILE A 13 -15.22 -38.01 25.50
C ILE A 13 -13.77 -37.49 25.53
N LEU A 14 -12.79 -38.25 25.00
CA LEU A 14 -11.41 -37.78 24.89
C LEU A 14 -11.15 -36.85 23.69
N CYS A 15 -12.07 -36.75 22.72
CA CYS A 15 -11.97 -35.83 21.59
C CYS A 15 -12.72 -34.50 21.79
N ALA A 16 -13.44 -34.31 22.90
CA ALA A 16 -14.23 -33.10 23.14
C ALA A 16 -13.60 -32.11 24.15
N CYS A 17 -12.42 -32.42 24.70
CA CYS A 17 -11.73 -31.59 25.70
C CYS A 17 -10.39 -31.00 25.23
N LEU A 18 -10.18 -30.85 23.92
CA LEU A 18 -9.07 -30.06 23.40
C LEU A 18 -9.54 -29.16 22.24
N PRO A 19 -10.25 -28.05 22.50
CA PRO A 19 -9.85 -26.80 21.88
C PRO A 19 -8.62 -26.31 22.66
N GLY A 20 -7.54 -27.10 22.64
CA GLY A 20 -6.23 -26.58 22.96
C GLY A 20 -5.99 -25.55 21.88
N MET A 21 -6.11 -24.28 22.26
CA MET A 21 -5.69 -23.15 21.45
C MET A 21 -4.35 -23.54 20.83
N LEU A 22 -4.35 -23.84 19.53
CA LEU A 22 -3.15 -23.79 18.70
C LEU A 22 -2.77 -22.31 18.62
N ALA A 23 -2.39 -21.74 19.78
CA ALA A 23 -1.67 -20.51 19.82
C ALA A 23 -0.35 -20.81 19.12
N ALA A 24 -0.11 -20.14 18.00
CA ALA A 24 1.15 -20.21 17.29
C ALA A 24 2.26 -19.75 18.26
N ALA A 25 2.93 -20.70 18.91
CA ALA A 25 4.08 -20.41 19.75
C ALA A 25 5.30 -20.20 18.84
N PRO A 26 6.06 -19.10 19.00
CA PRO A 26 7.29 -18.91 18.25
C PRO A 26 8.25 -20.06 18.55
N ARG A 27 8.83 -20.64 17.50
CA ARG A 27 9.93 -21.61 17.61
C ARG A 27 11.22 -20.93 17.19
N HIS A 28 12.30 -21.19 17.91
CA HIS A 28 13.61 -20.57 17.67
C HIS A 28 14.61 -21.50 16.97
N ASP A 29 14.11 -22.62 16.44
CA ASP A 29 14.91 -23.74 15.91
C ASP A 29 15.10 -23.61 14.38
N LEU A 30 15.60 -22.46 13.91
CA LEU A 30 15.94 -22.26 12.50
C LEU A 30 17.35 -22.75 12.21
N ASP A 31 17.46 -23.93 11.59
CA ASP A 31 18.75 -24.54 11.22
C ASP A 31 19.31 -24.01 9.88
N GLU A 32 18.48 -23.37 9.05
CA GLU A 32 18.86 -22.87 7.72
C GLU A 32 19.41 -21.43 7.76
N PRO A 33 20.71 -21.20 7.48
CA PRO A 33 21.32 -19.86 7.60
C PRO A 33 20.73 -18.81 6.65
N ALA A 34 20.18 -19.26 5.52
CA ALA A 34 19.56 -18.40 4.51
C ALA A 34 18.19 -17.85 4.96
N LEU A 35 17.55 -18.47 5.96
CA LEU A 35 16.28 -18.03 6.51
C LEU A 35 16.49 -17.06 7.68
N ALA A 36 15.65 -16.02 7.71
CA ALA A 36 15.47 -15.15 8.85
C ALA A 36 14.30 -15.58 9.73
N ALA A 37 13.20 -16.02 9.12
CA ALA A 37 12.01 -16.51 9.81
C ALA A 37 11.18 -17.42 8.89
N VAL A 38 10.21 -18.13 9.47
CA VAL A 38 9.12 -18.79 8.72
C VAL A 38 7.81 -18.31 9.34
N VAL A 39 6.93 -17.72 8.54
CA VAL A 39 5.65 -17.16 9.00
C VAL A 39 4.53 -17.88 8.26
N ASN A 40 3.64 -18.56 8.99
CA ASN A 40 2.55 -19.37 8.40
C ASN A 40 3.03 -20.40 7.35
N GLY A 41 4.25 -20.91 7.50
CA GLY A 41 4.87 -21.85 6.55
C GLY A 41 5.55 -21.19 5.35
N GLU A 42 5.49 -19.86 5.21
CA GLU A 42 6.20 -19.12 4.17
C GLU A 42 7.58 -18.63 4.66
N PRO A 43 8.66 -18.83 3.87
CA PRO A 43 9.99 -18.41 4.26
C PRO A 43 10.16 -16.89 4.19
N LEU A 44 10.83 -16.33 5.18
CA LEU A 44 11.40 -15.00 5.15
C LEU A 44 12.91 -15.10 4.99
N SER A 45 13.42 -14.69 3.84
CA SER A 45 14.85 -14.73 3.53
C SER A 45 15.66 -13.72 4.33
N ARG A 46 16.86 -14.14 4.77
CA ARG A 46 17.85 -13.26 5.39
C ARG A 46 18.31 -12.16 4.43
N GLN A 47 18.43 -12.45 3.13
CA GLN A 47 18.84 -11.44 2.15
C GLN A 47 17.77 -10.33 2.01
N VAL A 48 16.49 -10.72 1.99
CA VAL A 48 15.38 -9.75 1.98
C VAL A 48 15.32 -8.96 3.28
N LEU A 49 15.53 -9.59 4.43
CA LEU A 49 15.62 -8.88 5.72
C LEU A 49 16.73 -7.81 5.69
N MET A 50 17.92 -8.13 5.17
CA MET A 50 19.02 -7.17 5.06
C MET A 50 18.69 -6.04 4.06
N LEU A 51 18.01 -6.33 2.97
CA LEU A 51 17.50 -5.32 2.03
C LEU A 51 16.54 -4.36 2.76
N MET A 52 15.53 -4.89 3.45
CA MET A 52 14.55 -4.08 4.17
C MET A 52 15.20 -3.28 5.31
N HIS A 53 16.24 -3.82 5.95
CA HIS A 53 17.05 -3.09 6.93
C HIS A 53 17.80 -1.92 6.30
N ALA A 54 18.43 -2.12 5.14
CA ALA A 54 19.09 -1.07 4.39
C ALA A 54 18.14 0.07 4.01
N VAL A 55 16.86 -0.23 3.75
CA VAL A 55 15.82 0.79 3.57
C VAL A 55 15.48 1.49 4.88
N ALA A 56 15.23 0.74 5.95
CA ALA A 56 14.77 1.28 7.23
C ALA A 56 15.77 2.29 7.83
N VAL A 57 17.07 1.99 7.77
CA VAL A 57 18.13 2.88 8.30
C VAL A 57 18.28 4.19 7.55
N LYS A 58 17.71 4.32 6.33
CA LYS A 58 17.66 5.62 5.63
C LYS A 58 16.70 6.60 6.30
N ARG A 59 15.65 6.08 6.94
CA ARG A 59 14.64 6.88 7.64
C ARG A 59 14.96 7.03 9.11
N ILE A 60 15.36 5.93 9.76
CA ILE A 60 15.64 5.85 11.20
C ILE A 60 16.97 5.12 11.39
N PRO A 61 18.11 5.83 11.45
CA PRO A 61 19.46 5.26 11.44
C PRO A 61 19.73 4.18 12.51
N GLU A 62 19.09 4.30 13.67
CA GLU A 62 19.19 3.41 14.82
C GLU A 62 18.37 2.12 14.69
N THR A 63 17.63 1.93 13.59
CA THR A 63 16.86 0.71 13.36
C THR A 63 17.76 -0.52 13.30
N THR A 64 17.44 -1.54 14.10
CA THR A 64 18.21 -2.79 14.16
C THR A 64 17.63 -3.87 13.25
N VAL A 65 18.46 -4.83 12.82
CA VAL A 65 18.00 -5.98 12.01
C VAL A 65 16.87 -6.77 12.71
N PRO A 66 16.95 -7.09 14.03
CA PRO A 66 15.85 -7.75 14.73
C PRO A 66 14.54 -6.94 14.72
N ALA A 67 14.60 -5.61 14.85
CA ALA A 67 13.41 -4.77 14.82
C ALA A 67 12.72 -4.83 13.44
N VAL A 68 13.50 -4.84 12.36
CA VAL A 68 12.95 -5.00 10.99
C VAL A 68 12.34 -6.39 10.81
N MET A 69 12.98 -7.44 11.32
CA MET A 69 12.45 -8.81 11.26
C MET A 69 11.11 -8.92 11.98
N VAL A 70 11.01 -8.39 13.21
CA VAL A 70 9.75 -8.36 13.96
C VAL A 70 8.67 -7.61 13.19
N SER A 71 8.99 -6.42 12.67
CA SER A 71 8.04 -5.65 11.86
C SER A 71 7.60 -6.42 10.61
N MET A 72 8.49 -7.13 9.92
CA MET A 72 8.11 -7.93 8.74
C MET A 72 7.19 -9.10 9.10
N ILE A 73 7.39 -9.73 10.26
CA ILE A 73 6.52 -10.80 10.76
C ILE A 73 5.15 -10.22 11.13
N GLU A 74 5.10 -9.10 11.83
CA GLU A 74 3.85 -8.40 12.18
C GLU A 74 3.09 -7.96 10.93
N ASP A 75 3.78 -7.32 9.98
CA ASP A 75 3.22 -6.90 8.69
C ASP A 75 2.57 -8.11 7.99
N ARG A 76 3.26 -9.26 7.95
CA ARG A 76 2.76 -10.50 7.36
C ARG A 76 1.50 -11.01 8.05
N LEU A 77 1.55 -11.18 9.37
CA LEU A 77 0.43 -11.75 10.13
C LEU A 77 -0.82 -10.87 10.03
N LEU A 78 -0.64 -9.55 10.15
CA LEU A 78 -1.74 -8.60 10.02
C LEU A 78 -2.28 -8.55 8.59
N ALA A 79 -1.40 -8.56 7.58
CA ALA A 79 -1.81 -8.54 6.19
C ALA A 79 -2.55 -9.81 5.78
N ASP A 80 -2.11 -10.99 6.24
CA ASP A 80 -2.80 -12.26 5.98
C ASP A 80 -4.19 -12.28 6.60
N ASN A 81 -4.30 -11.84 7.87
CA ASN A 81 -5.59 -11.71 8.53
C ASN A 81 -6.49 -10.69 7.81
N ALA A 82 -5.96 -9.55 7.39
CA ALA A 82 -6.71 -8.54 6.66
C ALA A 82 -7.24 -9.08 5.32
N ARG A 83 -6.40 -9.75 4.52
CA ARG A 83 -6.79 -10.36 3.24
C ARG A 83 -7.85 -11.45 3.39
N ALA A 84 -7.88 -12.15 4.52
CA ALA A 84 -8.91 -13.14 4.80
C ALA A 84 -10.30 -12.51 5.01
N HIS A 85 -10.38 -11.23 5.39
CA HIS A 85 -11.64 -10.57 5.76
C HIS A 85 -12.05 -9.46 4.79
N TYR A 86 -11.12 -8.92 3.99
CA TYR A 86 -11.37 -7.79 3.11
C TYR A 86 -10.73 -7.99 1.74
N PRO A 87 -11.39 -7.54 0.65
CA PRO A 87 -10.80 -7.54 -0.67
C PRO A 87 -9.65 -6.52 -0.75
N ILE A 88 -8.64 -6.79 -1.60
CA ILE A 88 -7.40 -6.01 -1.65
C ILE A 88 -7.63 -4.54 -1.98
N GLU A 89 -8.67 -4.22 -2.76
CA GLU A 89 -9.04 -2.86 -3.15
C GLU A 89 -9.60 -2.02 -1.98
N THR A 90 -10.03 -2.69 -0.90
CA THR A 90 -10.42 -2.06 0.37
C THR A 90 -9.22 -1.88 1.30
N LEU A 91 -8.24 -2.76 1.19
CA LEU A 91 -7.04 -2.77 2.04
C LEU A 91 -5.94 -1.84 1.52
N ILE A 92 -5.85 -1.64 0.22
CA ILE A 92 -5.00 -0.61 -0.39
C ILE A 92 -5.97 0.34 -1.07
N GLU A 93 -6.29 1.44 -0.39
CA GLU A 93 -7.43 2.25 -0.77
C GLU A 93 -7.25 2.85 -2.17
N LYS A 94 -8.11 2.42 -3.10
CA LYS A 94 -8.36 3.13 -4.34
C LYS A 94 -9.17 4.39 -4.03
N THR A 95 -8.51 5.43 -3.52
CA THR A 95 -9.19 6.71 -3.32
C THR A 95 -9.53 7.31 -4.69
N ARG A 96 -10.63 8.08 -4.76
CA ARG A 96 -11.03 8.80 -5.98
C ARG A 96 -9.94 9.76 -6.50
N VAL A 97 -9.01 10.15 -5.63
CA VAL A 97 -7.96 11.14 -5.90
C VAL A 97 -6.55 10.55 -6.00
N GLY A 98 -6.32 9.36 -5.46
CA GLY A 98 -5.00 8.69 -5.38
C GLY A 98 -4.72 7.73 -6.52
N TYR A 99 -3.59 7.05 -6.43
CA TYR A 99 -3.17 6.02 -7.38
C TYR A 99 -3.98 4.74 -7.23
N ALA A 100 -4.07 3.95 -8.30
CA ALA A 100 -4.60 2.60 -8.21
C ALA A 100 -3.70 1.70 -7.33
N PRO A 101 -4.23 0.68 -6.65
CA PRO A 101 -3.48 -0.16 -5.72
C PRO A 101 -2.20 -0.76 -6.33
N GLU A 102 -2.28 -1.26 -7.55
CA GLU A 102 -1.17 -1.84 -8.29
C GLU A 102 -0.03 -0.83 -8.54
N ILE A 103 -0.37 0.44 -8.78
CA ILE A 103 0.60 1.51 -8.97
C ILE A 103 1.25 1.88 -7.64
N GLN A 104 0.48 1.90 -6.54
CA GLN A 104 1.03 2.15 -5.20
C GLN A 104 2.03 1.06 -4.79
N ILE A 105 1.71 -0.20 -5.09
CA ILE A 105 2.62 -1.33 -4.87
C ILE A 105 3.88 -1.18 -5.72
N GLU A 106 3.72 -0.91 -7.02
CA GLU A 106 4.85 -0.73 -7.94
C GLU A 106 5.78 0.41 -7.49
N GLU A 107 5.24 1.58 -7.16
CA GLU A 107 6.01 2.72 -6.68
C GLU A 107 6.72 2.42 -5.37
N SER A 108 6.06 1.69 -4.46
CA SER A 108 6.67 1.27 -3.20
C SER A 108 7.83 0.30 -3.43
N ILE A 109 7.67 -0.67 -4.34
CA ILE A 109 8.73 -1.60 -4.74
C ILE A 109 9.93 -0.82 -5.28
N VAL A 110 9.70 0.07 -6.24
CA VAL A 110 10.77 0.87 -6.87
C VAL A 110 11.46 1.76 -5.82
N ALA A 111 10.70 2.42 -4.95
CA ALA A 111 11.25 3.27 -3.90
C ALA A 111 12.12 2.49 -2.90
N ASN A 112 11.68 1.29 -2.48
CA ASN A 112 12.48 0.43 -1.60
C ASN A 112 13.77 -0.04 -2.30
N LEU A 113 13.69 -0.41 -3.59
CA LEU A 113 14.86 -0.79 -4.38
C LEU A 113 15.85 0.37 -4.55
N GLN A 114 15.37 1.58 -4.86
CA GLN A 114 16.21 2.76 -4.96
C GLN A 114 16.84 3.16 -3.63
N ALA A 115 16.12 3.00 -2.51
CA ALA A 115 16.65 3.27 -1.18
C ALA A 115 17.75 2.28 -0.77
N ALA A 116 17.57 0.99 -1.07
CA ALA A 116 18.53 -0.06 -0.74
C ALA A 116 19.74 -0.10 -1.69
N TYR A 117 19.51 0.07 -2.99
CA TYR A 117 20.49 -0.17 -4.07
C TYR A 117 20.77 1.06 -4.94
N GLY A 118 20.46 2.27 -4.47
CA GLY A 118 20.54 3.48 -5.29
C GLY A 118 21.91 3.69 -5.94
N ARG A 119 23.01 3.36 -5.27
CA ARG A 119 24.37 3.50 -5.84
C ARG A 119 24.61 2.52 -6.98
N GLU A 120 24.19 1.28 -6.80
CA GLU A 120 24.35 0.18 -7.74
C GLU A 120 23.45 0.37 -8.97
N ILE A 121 22.22 0.84 -8.76
CA ILE A 121 21.29 1.24 -9.82
C ILE A 121 21.88 2.41 -10.63
N MET A 122 22.36 3.47 -9.97
CA MET A 122 22.97 4.60 -10.67
C MET A 122 24.22 4.18 -11.46
N ALA A 123 25.05 3.31 -10.91
CA ALA A 123 26.20 2.77 -11.61
C ALA A 123 25.78 1.97 -12.86
N ALA A 124 24.70 1.17 -12.76
CA ALA A 124 24.15 0.44 -13.89
C ALA A 124 23.60 1.39 -14.98
N VAL A 125 22.86 2.44 -14.59
CA VAL A 125 22.37 3.47 -15.53
C VAL A 125 23.55 4.17 -16.24
N LYS A 126 24.64 4.47 -15.52
CA LYS A 126 25.84 5.08 -16.09
C LYS A 126 26.60 4.13 -17.03
N ALA A 127 26.45 2.83 -16.86
CA ALA A 127 27.06 1.82 -17.74
C ALA A 127 26.28 1.62 -19.06
N GLU A 128 25.03 2.13 -19.15
CA GLU A 128 24.28 2.11 -20.40
C GLU A 128 24.93 3.02 -21.46
N LYS A 129 24.63 2.77 -22.74
CA LYS A 129 25.18 3.54 -23.87
C LYS A 129 24.87 5.04 -23.69
N GLY A 130 25.89 5.89 -23.72
CA GLY A 130 25.71 7.33 -23.52
C GLY A 130 25.56 7.76 -22.05
N GLY A 131 25.77 6.84 -21.09
CA GLY A 131 25.89 7.15 -19.67
C GLY A 131 24.58 7.46 -18.95
N ASN A 132 23.44 7.18 -19.58
CA ASN A 132 22.11 7.39 -19.03
C ASN A 132 21.06 6.52 -19.76
N LEU A 133 19.80 6.58 -19.31
CA LEU A 133 18.70 5.79 -19.87
C LEU A 133 18.38 6.08 -21.35
N ASN A 134 18.88 7.16 -21.96
CA ASN A 134 18.74 7.35 -23.42
C ASN A 134 19.44 6.24 -24.22
N GLY A 135 20.44 5.56 -23.63
CA GLY A 135 21.11 4.43 -24.27
C GLY A 135 20.20 3.27 -24.62
N ILE A 136 19.09 3.12 -23.91
CA ILE A 136 18.10 2.07 -24.13
C ILE A 136 16.86 2.58 -24.88
N VAL A 137 16.72 3.89 -25.10
CA VAL A 137 15.58 4.46 -25.84
C VAL A 137 15.80 4.29 -27.34
N ILE A 138 14.80 3.73 -28.02
CA ILE A 138 14.75 3.57 -29.47
C ILE A 138 14.13 4.81 -30.12
N SER A 139 13.00 5.26 -29.61
CA SER A 139 12.27 6.41 -30.16
C SER A 139 11.38 7.09 -29.12
N ARG A 140 11.10 8.37 -29.37
CA ARG A 140 10.11 9.18 -28.65
C ARG A 140 9.12 9.77 -29.64
N HIS A 141 7.85 9.76 -29.29
CA HIS A 141 6.76 10.25 -30.12
C HIS A 141 5.91 11.23 -29.31
N ALA A 142 6.04 12.53 -29.61
CA ALA A 142 5.22 13.56 -28.96
C ALA A 142 3.73 13.33 -29.24
N VAL A 143 2.86 13.66 -28.29
CA VAL A 143 1.40 13.57 -28.48
C VAL A 143 0.93 14.76 -29.30
N THR A 144 0.37 14.50 -30.48
CA THR A 144 -0.14 15.55 -31.37
C THR A 144 -1.56 15.98 -30.97
N ALA A 145 -2.03 17.09 -31.51
CA ALA A 145 -3.42 17.53 -31.33
C ALA A 145 -4.43 16.48 -31.86
N ALA A 146 -4.09 15.77 -32.95
CA ALA A 146 -4.92 14.71 -33.50
C ALA A 146 -5.01 13.51 -32.56
N ASP A 147 -3.89 13.11 -31.94
CA ASP A 147 -3.88 12.04 -30.94
C ASP A 147 -4.76 12.41 -29.73
N TRP A 148 -4.63 13.64 -29.21
CA TRP A 148 -5.48 14.10 -28.11
C TRP A 148 -6.96 14.16 -28.48
N ASN A 149 -7.29 14.54 -29.71
CA ASN A 149 -8.68 14.52 -30.19
C ASN A 149 -9.24 13.10 -30.27
N ALA A 150 -8.42 12.12 -30.63
CA ALA A 150 -8.83 10.72 -30.64
C ALA A 150 -9.04 10.16 -29.21
N VAL A 151 -8.26 10.63 -28.24
CA VAL A 151 -8.33 10.15 -26.84
C VAL A 151 -9.40 10.85 -26.01
N LEU A 152 -9.54 12.17 -26.15
CA LEU A 152 -10.38 13.02 -25.27
C LEU A 152 -11.59 13.62 -26.00
N GLY A 153 -11.71 13.38 -27.32
CA GLY A 153 -12.65 14.10 -28.19
C GLY A 153 -12.14 15.48 -28.60
N ALA A 154 -12.75 16.11 -29.61
CA ALA A 154 -12.26 17.39 -30.15
C ALA A 154 -12.60 18.62 -29.29
N LYS A 155 -13.61 18.52 -28.41
CA LYS A 155 -14.09 19.63 -27.58
C LYS A 155 -13.80 19.37 -26.10
N PRO A 156 -13.23 20.32 -25.36
CA PRO A 156 -13.11 20.21 -23.91
C PRO A 156 -14.49 19.97 -23.29
N ARG A 157 -14.58 19.03 -22.35
CA ARG A 157 -15.79 18.78 -21.56
C ARG A 157 -15.50 19.14 -20.12
N LEU A 158 -16.48 19.72 -19.43
CA LEU A 158 -16.43 19.82 -17.97
C LEU A 158 -16.60 18.41 -17.42
N LEU A 159 -15.60 17.91 -16.71
CA LEU A 159 -15.60 16.57 -16.15
C LEU A 159 -15.60 16.63 -14.62
N LEU A 160 -16.57 15.95 -14.01
CA LEU A 160 -16.58 15.73 -12.55
C LEU A 160 -15.59 14.62 -12.14
N ILE A 161 -15.23 13.76 -13.10
CA ILE A 161 -14.28 12.65 -12.94
C ILE A 161 -13.42 12.60 -14.21
N TYR A 162 -12.10 12.61 -14.04
CA TYR A 162 -11.14 12.45 -15.13
C TYR A 162 -10.95 10.96 -15.42
N GLU A 163 -11.90 10.38 -16.16
CA GLU A 163 -11.85 9.00 -16.68
C GLU A 163 -11.95 9.01 -18.21
N LEU A 164 -11.26 8.07 -18.87
CA LEU A 164 -11.41 7.83 -20.31
C LEU A 164 -12.56 6.87 -20.54
N ASP A 165 -13.37 7.14 -21.56
CA ASP A 165 -14.32 6.16 -22.09
C ASP A 165 -13.58 5.05 -22.87
N GLU A 166 -14.32 4.01 -23.28
CA GLU A 166 -13.74 2.85 -23.96
C GLU A 166 -12.98 3.24 -25.25
N ALA A 167 -13.55 4.17 -26.03
CA ALA A 167 -12.93 4.68 -27.24
C ALA A 167 -11.61 5.42 -26.94
N GLY A 168 -11.62 6.28 -25.91
CA GLY A 168 -10.46 7.01 -25.44
C GLY A 168 -9.36 6.09 -24.92
N ARG A 169 -9.70 5.04 -24.16
CA ARG A 169 -8.72 4.02 -23.71
C ARG A 169 -8.10 3.29 -24.89
N LYS A 170 -8.90 2.89 -25.89
CA LYS A 170 -8.40 2.24 -27.10
C LYS A 170 -7.46 3.15 -27.91
N ALA A 171 -7.84 4.42 -28.07
CA ALA A 171 -7.00 5.41 -28.74
C ALA A 171 -5.68 5.67 -27.98
N ALA A 172 -5.73 5.75 -26.65
CA ALA A 172 -4.56 5.93 -25.81
C ALA A 172 -3.61 4.72 -25.85
N ALA A 173 -4.16 3.50 -25.90
CA ALA A 173 -3.38 2.26 -26.02
C ALA A 173 -2.66 2.18 -27.37
N ALA A 174 -3.29 2.65 -28.45
CA ALA A 174 -2.69 2.70 -29.78
C ALA A 174 -1.58 3.77 -29.89
N ARG A 175 -1.54 4.74 -28.97
CA ARG A 175 -0.55 5.83 -29.01
C ARG A 175 0.70 5.48 -28.22
N THR A 176 1.75 5.02 -28.92
CA THR A 176 3.09 4.88 -28.32
C THR A 176 3.70 6.25 -28.07
N LEU A 177 4.26 6.46 -26.86
CA LEU A 177 5.04 7.64 -26.49
C LEU A 177 6.53 7.37 -26.52
N LEU A 178 6.95 6.21 -26.05
CA LEU A 178 8.35 5.84 -25.92
C LEU A 178 8.53 4.37 -26.29
N SER A 179 9.49 4.08 -27.17
CA SER A 179 9.96 2.72 -27.44
C SER A 179 11.36 2.54 -26.90
N TYR A 180 11.66 1.41 -26.28
CA TYR A 180 12.97 1.13 -25.66
C TYR A 180 13.35 -0.34 -25.80
N ARG A 181 14.62 -0.65 -25.50
CA ARG A 181 15.16 -2.01 -25.50
C ARG A 181 15.73 -2.35 -24.13
N LEU A 182 15.21 -3.39 -23.51
CA LEU A 182 15.68 -3.89 -22.21
C LEU A 182 15.95 -5.39 -22.31
N ALA A 183 17.15 -5.83 -21.90
CA ALA A 183 17.62 -7.21 -22.08
C ALA A 183 17.40 -7.78 -23.50
N GLY A 184 17.71 -6.98 -24.53
CA GLY A 184 17.55 -7.38 -25.93
C GLY A 184 16.10 -7.42 -26.44
N LYS A 185 15.10 -7.21 -25.59
CA LYS A 185 13.69 -7.17 -25.96
C LYS A 185 13.23 -5.73 -26.17
N THR A 186 12.54 -5.49 -27.28
CA THR A 186 11.89 -4.20 -27.55
C THR A 186 10.55 -4.14 -26.80
N ALA A 187 10.29 -3.02 -26.13
CA ALA A 187 9.05 -2.74 -25.45
C ALA A 187 8.63 -1.27 -25.66
N GLN A 188 7.37 -0.99 -25.35
CA GLN A 188 6.75 0.33 -25.56
C GLN A 188 6.08 0.82 -24.27
N ILE A 189 6.00 2.14 -24.15
CA ILE A 189 5.16 2.85 -23.20
C ILE A 189 4.13 3.63 -23.99
N THR A 190 2.87 3.31 -23.77
CA THR A 190 1.73 3.95 -24.43
C THR A 190 1.20 5.13 -23.63
N LEU A 191 0.35 5.95 -24.24
CA LEU A 191 -0.37 6.99 -23.52
C LEU A 191 -1.35 6.40 -22.50
N LEU A 192 -1.86 5.18 -22.74
CA LEU A 192 -2.69 4.48 -21.76
C LEU A 192 -1.87 4.06 -20.54
N ASP A 193 -0.67 3.53 -20.73
CA ASP A 193 0.24 3.18 -19.62
C ASP A 193 0.51 4.41 -18.74
N VAL A 194 0.79 5.56 -19.37
CA VAL A 194 0.98 6.83 -18.66
C VAL A 194 -0.28 7.22 -17.90
N TYR A 195 -1.45 7.15 -18.55
CA TYR A 195 -2.72 7.55 -17.97
C TYR A 195 -3.12 6.72 -16.74
N ASP A 196 -2.97 5.40 -16.84
CA ASP A 196 -3.33 4.47 -15.76
C ASP A 196 -2.38 4.60 -14.56
N ALA A 197 -1.12 4.96 -14.82
CA ALA A 197 -0.14 5.26 -13.78
C ALA A 197 -0.35 6.61 -13.06
N GLN A 198 -1.39 7.40 -13.39
CA GLN A 198 -1.64 8.70 -12.76
C GLN A 198 -2.75 8.68 -11.70
N HIS A 199 -2.54 9.49 -10.67
CA HIS A 199 -3.57 9.98 -9.76
C HIS A 199 -4.36 11.16 -10.38
N VAL A 200 -5.36 11.70 -9.67
CA VAL A 200 -6.30 12.68 -10.25
C VAL A 200 -5.65 13.96 -10.78
N GLN A 201 -4.57 14.46 -10.15
CA GLN A 201 -3.91 15.69 -10.61
C GLN A 201 -3.11 15.42 -11.90
N GLY A 202 -2.44 14.26 -11.99
CA GLY A 202 -1.80 13.82 -13.23
C GLY A 202 -2.82 13.63 -14.36
N ARG A 203 -3.96 12.98 -14.07
CA ARG A 203 -5.05 12.83 -15.05
C ARG A 203 -5.61 14.17 -15.50
N ASN A 204 -5.75 15.14 -14.60
CA ASN A 204 -6.15 16.51 -14.97
C ASN A 204 -5.17 17.13 -15.98
N ARG A 205 -3.85 17.01 -15.76
CA ARG A 205 -2.84 17.49 -16.73
C ARG A 205 -2.93 16.79 -18.10
N LEU A 206 -3.21 15.50 -18.11
CA LEU A 206 -3.44 14.77 -19.37
C LEU A 206 -4.72 15.24 -20.07
N HIS A 207 -5.80 15.48 -19.31
CA HIS A 207 -7.05 16.04 -19.83
C HIS A 207 -6.91 17.50 -20.31
N SER A 208 -5.96 18.25 -19.75
CA SER A 208 -5.54 19.56 -20.27
C SER A 208 -4.57 19.47 -21.46
N ARG A 209 -4.35 18.27 -22.01
CA ARG A 209 -3.54 18.01 -23.23
C ARG A 209 -2.08 18.39 -23.09
N ASP A 210 -1.53 18.28 -21.88
CA ASP A 210 -0.13 18.57 -21.61
C ASP A 210 0.78 17.45 -22.17
N ALA A 211 1.21 17.61 -23.42
CA ALA A 211 2.07 16.64 -24.12
C ALA A 211 3.46 16.52 -23.49
N THR A 212 3.97 17.60 -22.90
CA THR A 212 5.26 17.60 -22.18
C THR A 212 5.15 16.74 -20.93
N PHE A 213 4.09 16.93 -20.15
CA PHE A 213 3.81 16.08 -18.99
C PHE A 213 3.66 14.61 -19.39
N ALA A 214 2.92 14.30 -20.46
CA ALA A 214 2.75 12.93 -20.92
C ALA A 214 4.10 12.26 -21.24
N MET A 215 5.03 12.97 -21.91
CA MET A 215 6.37 12.46 -22.21
C MET A 215 7.21 12.29 -20.93
N GLN A 216 7.19 13.26 -20.01
CA GLN A 216 7.91 13.16 -18.74
C GLN A 216 7.44 11.94 -17.91
N GLN A 217 6.13 11.69 -17.87
CA GLN A 217 5.59 10.51 -17.19
C GLN A 217 5.97 9.21 -17.91
N ALA A 218 6.06 9.20 -19.25
CA ALA A 218 6.58 8.04 -19.97
C ALA A 218 8.05 7.75 -19.65
N GLU A 219 8.88 8.77 -19.46
CA GLU A 219 10.28 8.61 -19.05
C GLU A 219 10.40 8.10 -17.61
N LEU A 220 9.56 8.59 -16.69
CA LEU A 220 9.50 8.06 -15.32
C LEU A 220 9.06 6.59 -15.29
N LEU A 221 8.10 6.20 -16.12
CA LEU A 221 7.72 4.79 -16.27
C LEU A 221 8.87 3.93 -16.81
N LEU A 222 9.68 4.45 -17.75
CA LEU A 222 10.88 3.75 -18.22
C LEU A 222 11.87 3.54 -17.07
N GLU A 223 12.10 4.56 -16.24
CA GLU A 223 12.98 4.47 -15.07
C GLU A 223 12.51 3.37 -14.10
N ARG A 224 11.22 3.33 -13.77
CA ARG A 224 10.62 2.31 -12.90
C ARG A 224 10.84 0.90 -13.47
N ARG A 225 10.54 0.70 -14.75
CA ARG A 225 10.74 -0.59 -15.44
C ARG A 225 12.23 -0.98 -15.48
N TYR A 226 13.14 -0.02 -15.63
CA TYR A 226 14.58 -0.27 -15.57
C TYR A 226 15.00 -0.73 -14.17
N VAL A 227 14.57 -0.05 -13.10
CA VAL A 227 14.91 -0.40 -11.72
C VAL A 227 14.43 -1.82 -11.39
N GLN A 228 13.20 -2.17 -11.75
CA GLN A 228 12.67 -3.51 -11.51
C GLN A 228 13.44 -4.57 -12.31
N HIS A 229 13.76 -4.30 -13.57
CA HIS A 229 14.54 -5.20 -14.39
C HIS A 229 15.95 -5.41 -13.83
N TRP A 230 16.62 -4.31 -13.43
CA TRP A 230 17.93 -4.36 -12.79
C TRP A 230 17.86 -5.20 -11.51
N ALA A 231 16.82 -5.01 -10.69
CA ALA A 231 16.67 -5.77 -9.47
C ALA A 231 16.51 -7.27 -9.75
N LYS A 232 15.71 -7.66 -10.74
CA LYS A 232 15.50 -9.07 -11.13
C LYS A 232 16.73 -9.75 -11.76
N THR A 233 17.70 -8.99 -12.27
CA THR A 233 18.79 -9.55 -13.10
C THR A 233 20.19 -9.26 -12.59
N LYS A 234 20.38 -8.22 -11.77
CA LYS A 234 21.69 -7.70 -11.37
C LYS A 234 21.82 -7.41 -9.87
N SER A 235 20.74 -7.43 -9.09
CA SER A 235 20.82 -7.16 -7.63
C SER A 235 21.47 -8.30 -6.82
N GLY A 236 21.55 -9.50 -7.40
CA GLY A 236 21.95 -10.71 -6.69
C GLY A 236 20.83 -11.36 -5.86
N LEU A 237 19.60 -10.83 -5.89
CA LEU A 237 18.42 -11.54 -5.38
C LEU A 237 18.10 -12.74 -6.27
N SER A 238 17.79 -13.88 -5.67
CA SER A 238 17.14 -14.97 -6.39
C SER A 238 15.71 -14.59 -6.80
N ALA A 239 15.09 -15.39 -7.69
CA ALA A 239 13.69 -15.19 -8.05
C ALA A 239 12.76 -15.31 -6.82
N ASP A 240 13.07 -16.25 -5.92
CA ASP A 240 12.33 -16.46 -4.69
C ASP A 240 12.51 -15.30 -3.71
N ASP A 241 13.74 -14.79 -3.55
CA ASP A 241 14.00 -13.61 -2.71
C ASP A 241 13.29 -12.37 -3.25
N TYR A 242 13.25 -12.20 -4.58
CA TYR A 242 12.51 -11.10 -5.18
C TYR A 242 11.01 -11.19 -4.89
N ALA A 243 10.43 -12.39 -4.98
CA ALA A 243 9.02 -12.63 -4.64
C ALA A 243 8.75 -12.38 -3.14
N VAL A 244 9.65 -12.83 -2.25
CA VAL A 244 9.55 -12.56 -0.80
C VAL A 244 9.66 -11.06 -0.52
N PHE A 245 10.50 -10.33 -1.25
CA PHE A 245 10.61 -8.87 -1.16
C PHE A 245 9.33 -8.17 -1.63
N GLU A 246 8.80 -8.50 -2.82
CA GLU A 246 7.54 -7.93 -3.32
C GLU A 246 6.40 -8.17 -2.33
N ARG A 247 6.35 -9.38 -1.77
CA ARG A 247 5.36 -9.72 -0.77
C ARG A 247 5.54 -8.92 0.52
N ALA A 248 6.75 -8.77 1.05
CA ALA A 248 7.01 -7.98 2.25
C ALA A 248 6.63 -6.49 2.08
N VAL A 249 6.90 -5.91 0.91
CA VAL A 249 6.46 -4.53 0.59
C VAL A 249 4.93 -4.45 0.53
N THR A 250 4.28 -5.45 -0.09
CA THR A 250 2.82 -5.51 -0.20
C THR A 250 2.14 -5.72 1.15
N ASP A 251 2.70 -6.57 2.02
CA ASP A 251 2.18 -6.80 3.38
C ASP A 251 2.19 -5.52 4.21
N ARG A 252 3.26 -4.74 4.11
CA ARG A 252 3.33 -3.42 4.76
C ARG A 252 2.20 -2.51 4.31
N LEU A 253 1.96 -2.39 3.00
CA LEU A 253 0.89 -1.55 2.45
C LEU A 253 -0.49 -2.03 2.89
N VAL A 254 -0.70 -3.35 2.89
CA VAL A 254 -1.96 -3.96 3.38
C VAL A 254 -2.15 -3.71 4.87
N ARG A 255 -1.09 -3.87 5.69
CA ARG A 255 -1.13 -3.57 7.12
C ARG A 255 -1.49 -2.11 7.35
N ASP A 256 -0.83 -1.18 6.67
CA ASP A 256 -1.07 0.26 6.81
C ASP A 256 -2.53 0.61 6.46
N GLY A 257 -3.02 0.14 5.31
CA GLY A 257 -4.38 0.42 4.89
C GLY A 257 -5.43 -0.30 5.73
N TRP A 258 -5.16 -1.51 6.23
CA TRP A 258 -6.02 -2.18 7.22
C TRP A 258 -6.09 -1.39 8.53
N THR A 259 -4.96 -0.95 9.09
CA THR A 259 -4.95 -0.16 10.33
C THR A 259 -5.68 1.17 10.19
N SER A 260 -5.63 1.77 9.00
CA SER A 260 -6.43 2.96 8.67
C SER A 260 -7.91 2.62 8.59
N LEU A 261 -8.28 1.53 7.91
CA LEU A 261 -9.66 1.07 7.74
C LEU A 261 -10.35 0.81 9.08
N ILE A 262 -9.66 0.17 10.03
CA ILE A 262 -10.23 -0.15 11.34
C ILE A 262 -10.13 0.99 12.36
N GLY A 263 -9.44 2.08 12.04
CA GLY A 263 -9.37 3.25 12.92
C GLY A 263 -8.21 3.30 13.89
N VAL A 264 -7.24 2.39 13.78
CA VAL A 264 -6.09 2.35 14.68
C VAL A 264 -5.13 3.51 14.40
N THR A 265 -5.03 3.94 13.14
CA THR A 265 -4.13 5.02 12.71
C THR A 265 -4.87 6.28 12.24
N SER A 266 -6.19 6.34 12.36
CA SER A 266 -6.97 7.52 11.99
C SER A 266 -6.69 8.64 12.99
N ASP A 267 -6.14 9.76 12.52
CA ASP A 267 -6.21 11.03 13.24
C ASP A 267 -7.67 11.28 13.66
N MET A 268 -7.91 11.95 14.79
CA MET A 268 -9.22 12.20 15.40
C MET A 268 -10.21 12.92 14.44
N HIS A 269 -9.71 13.45 13.34
CA HIS A 269 -10.45 14.14 12.28
C HIS A 269 -10.70 13.29 11.01
N HIS A 270 -10.20 12.04 10.93
CA HIS A 270 -10.41 11.17 9.79
C HIS A 270 -11.68 10.33 9.93
N ASP A 271 -12.38 10.19 8.80
CA ASP A 271 -13.63 9.46 8.70
C ASP A 271 -13.38 7.94 8.69
N ASN A 272 -13.76 7.24 9.76
CA ASN A 272 -13.60 5.80 9.86
C ASN A 272 -14.80 5.07 9.23
N LYS A 273 -14.60 4.58 8.01
CA LYS A 273 -15.61 3.85 7.23
C LYS A 273 -16.12 2.59 7.93
N HIS A 274 -15.25 1.86 8.64
CA HIS A 274 -15.64 0.67 9.38
C HIS A 274 -16.54 1.03 10.56
N LEU A 275 -16.18 2.03 11.36
CA LEU A 275 -17.02 2.54 12.45
C LEU A 275 -18.34 3.10 11.93
N LYS A 276 -18.35 3.78 10.77
CA LYS A 276 -19.60 4.21 10.13
C LYS A 276 -20.48 3.04 9.70
N ALA A 277 -19.91 2.00 9.11
CA ALA A 277 -20.65 0.81 8.74
C ALA A 277 -21.21 0.08 9.97
N LEU A 278 -20.41 -0.04 11.05
CA LEU A 278 -20.85 -0.58 12.33
C LEU A 278 -21.96 0.27 12.94
N ALA A 279 -21.79 1.60 12.99
CA ALA A 279 -22.80 2.53 13.51
C ALA A 279 -24.10 2.46 12.70
N ALA A 280 -24.02 2.31 11.37
CA ALA A 280 -25.18 2.13 10.51
C ALA A 280 -25.88 0.78 10.70
N ALA A 281 -25.16 -0.23 11.20
CA ALA A 281 -25.72 -1.55 11.51
C ALA A 281 -26.40 -1.60 12.89
N VAL A 282 -26.21 -0.59 13.75
CA VAL A 282 -26.87 -0.52 15.06
C VAL A 282 -28.37 -0.24 14.88
N THR A 283 -29.19 -1.08 15.50
CA THR A 283 -30.65 -0.97 15.45
C THR A 283 -31.20 0.00 16.50
N PRO A 284 -32.40 0.58 16.29
CA PRO A 284 -33.05 1.42 17.29
C PRO A 284 -33.25 0.74 18.65
N ASP A 285 -33.53 -0.56 18.66
CA ASP A 285 -33.73 -1.33 19.88
C ASP A 285 -32.43 -1.49 20.68
N GLU A 286 -31.30 -1.69 20.00
CA GLU A 286 -29.98 -1.72 20.63
C GLU A 286 -29.61 -0.35 21.21
N VAL A 287 -29.94 0.74 20.53
CA VAL A 287 -29.76 2.11 21.06
C VAL A 287 -30.60 2.31 22.33
N ALA A 288 -31.87 1.91 22.31
CA ALA A 288 -32.75 2.03 23.47
C ALA A 288 -32.25 1.20 24.65
N ALA A 289 -31.86 -0.05 24.41
CA ALA A 289 -31.30 -0.93 25.44
C ALA A 289 -29.99 -0.38 26.03
N TYR A 290 -29.11 0.17 25.18
CA TYR A 290 -27.87 0.80 25.63
C TYR A 290 -28.15 2.06 26.47
N TYR A 291 -29.08 2.90 26.03
CA TYR A 291 -29.49 4.10 26.78
C TYR A 291 -30.03 3.73 28.17
N GLU A 292 -30.96 2.76 28.25
CA GLU A 292 -31.52 2.31 29.53
C GLU A 292 -30.45 1.78 30.49
N LYS A 293 -29.46 1.04 29.98
CA LYS A 293 -28.38 0.48 30.78
C LYS A 293 -27.35 1.53 31.24
N ASN A 294 -27.22 2.64 30.52
CA ASN A 294 -26.16 3.64 30.74
C ASN A 294 -26.72 5.06 30.97
N ARG A 295 -27.94 5.17 31.53
CA ARG A 295 -28.63 6.47 31.71
C ARG A 295 -27.78 7.52 32.45
N ASP A 296 -26.88 7.09 33.32
CA ASP A 296 -25.96 7.93 34.08
C ASP A 296 -24.88 8.62 33.24
N GLN A 297 -24.59 8.10 32.04
CA GLN A 297 -23.67 8.71 31.06
C GLN A 297 -24.37 9.78 30.21
N PHE A 298 -25.70 9.69 30.04
CA PHE A 298 -26.50 10.64 29.25
C PHE A 298 -27.06 11.78 30.10
N LYS A 299 -26.19 12.43 30.87
CA LYS A 299 -26.57 13.59 31.68
C LYS A 299 -26.64 14.85 30.82
N ARG A 300 -27.81 15.49 30.80
CA ARG A 300 -27.96 16.82 30.20
C ARG A 300 -27.48 17.88 31.19
N ILE A 301 -26.43 18.61 30.84
CA ILE A 301 -26.04 19.82 31.57
C ILE A 301 -26.95 20.95 31.09
N GLU A 302 -27.97 21.31 31.88
CA GLU A 302 -28.93 22.35 31.51
C GLU A 302 -28.37 23.76 31.65
N LYS A 303 -27.47 23.95 32.63
CA LYS A 303 -26.85 25.26 32.90
C LYS A 303 -25.47 25.05 33.51
N VAL A 304 -24.48 25.72 32.94
CA VAL A 304 -23.15 25.87 33.55
C VAL A 304 -23.07 27.27 34.15
N LYS A 305 -22.78 27.37 35.44
CA LYS A 305 -22.38 28.64 36.04
C LYS A 305 -20.86 28.73 35.92
N ALA A 306 -20.39 29.48 34.94
CA ALA A 306 -18.98 29.75 34.73
C ALA A 306 -18.66 31.21 35.10
N TRP A 307 -17.47 31.41 35.65
CA TRP A 307 -16.86 32.73 35.79
C TRP A 307 -15.87 32.89 34.65
N HIS A 308 -15.91 34.02 33.97
CA HIS A 308 -15.01 34.31 32.86
C HIS A 308 -14.24 35.59 33.16
N ILE A 309 -12.93 35.54 32.93
CA ILE A 309 -12.03 36.70 32.97
C ILE A 309 -11.51 36.89 31.56
N ARG A 310 -11.67 38.10 31.02
CA ARG A 310 -11.06 38.49 29.74
C ARG A 310 -9.84 39.36 30.02
N THR A 311 -8.73 39.05 29.39
CA THR A 311 -7.52 39.87 29.44
C THR A 311 -7.20 40.44 28.06
N ALA A 312 -6.40 41.50 28.02
CA ALA A 312 -6.03 42.16 26.76
C ALA A 312 -4.95 41.38 25.98
N ASP A 313 -4.16 40.56 26.68
CA ASP A 313 -3.04 39.81 26.12
C ASP A 313 -2.76 38.51 26.89
N PHE A 314 -1.85 37.72 26.32
CA PHE A 314 -1.41 36.41 26.83
C PHE A 314 -0.65 36.49 28.16
N GLU A 315 0.14 37.55 28.38
CA GLU A 315 0.92 37.68 29.61
C GLU A 315 0.01 38.00 30.81
N ALA A 316 -0.98 38.87 30.61
CA ALA A 316 -2.03 39.15 31.58
C ALA A 316 -2.92 37.93 31.84
N ALA A 317 -3.21 37.12 30.82
CA ALA A 317 -3.95 35.86 30.98
C ALA A 317 -3.20 34.89 31.90
N ASN A 318 -1.89 34.71 31.69
CA ASN A 318 -1.06 33.83 32.52
C ASN A 318 -0.93 34.31 33.96
N LYS A 319 -0.85 35.63 34.20
CA LYS A 319 -0.85 36.20 35.56
C LYS A 319 -2.18 35.99 36.28
N ALA A 320 -3.30 36.04 35.57
CA ALA A 320 -4.63 35.81 36.15
C ALA A 320 -4.94 34.31 36.37
N TYR A 321 -4.19 33.42 35.72
CA TYR A 321 -4.32 31.97 35.86
C TYR A 321 -3.54 31.40 37.05
N ALA A 322 -2.46 32.07 37.48
CA ALA A 322 -1.63 31.71 38.62
C ALA A 322 -2.28 32.10 39.97
#